data_AF-A0A9P6M1U1-F1
#
_entry.id   AF-A0A9P6M1U1-F1
#
_cell.length_a   1.000
_cell.length_b   1.000
_cell.length_c   1.000
_cell.angle_alpha   90.00
_cell.angle_beta   90.00
_cell.angle_gamma   90.00
#
_symmetry.space_group_name_H-M   'P 1'
#
loop_
_entity.id
_entity.type
_entity.pdbx_description
1 polymer ?
#
loop_
_entity_poly.entity_id
_entity_poly.type
_entity_poly.pdbx_seq_one_letter_code
_entity_poly.pdbx_strand_id
1 'polypeptide(L)'
;MHFTTTLLASASVIAVSVAAQGQIASLDAADNYCFFLPPMIGGDIAQNEDSAIAFCNKANPKAPGAKVFPDGFVLSAHWASSDSWVQITGQIDPAKYNLNPCDAGGQYDIRAPVGASCAGFNHFVNVIEPTDGVYGMKCCQNKEDCVVSKSTYGVRVIYGSQYDFSGPRPDGPLPASLGCVNGSLPGGGNTTLPSASVPSSPSASASASAAVGGVMGSASVSNLAATSSVVSPPSASTSPNNKSDDSKRAGPNNMVMMAATTLLASALGVFFA
;
A
#
# COMPACT_ATOMS: atom_id res chain seq x y z
N MET A 1 45.62 11.26 55.28
CA MET A 1 44.98 10.37 54.29
C MET A 1 44.10 11.24 53.42
N HIS A 2 44.49 11.51 52.17
CA HIS A 2 43.69 12.27 51.21
C HIS A 2 43.34 11.31 50.06
N PHE A 3 42.06 10.99 49.91
CA PHE A 3 41.53 10.21 48.79
C PHE A 3 41.03 11.18 47.72
N THR A 4 41.72 11.24 46.59
CA THR A 4 41.31 11.97 45.40
C THR A 4 40.55 11.01 44.49
N THR A 5 39.24 11.21 44.37
CA THR A 5 38.37 10.40 43.50
C THR A 5 38.25 11.06 42.14
N THR A 6 38.82 10.44 41.11
CA THR A 6 38.71 10.87 39.71
C THR A 6 37.42 10.33 39.10
N LEU A 7 36.54 11.23 38.64
CA LEU A 7 35.30 10.89 37.94
C LEU A 7 35.60 10.76 36.44
N LEU A 8 35.52 9.54 35.88
CA LEU A 8 35.57 9.34 34.43
C LEU A 8 34.17 9.56 33.84
N ALA A 9 33.99 10.63 33.06
CA ALA A 9 32.80 10.84 32.25
C ALA A 9 32.94 10.07 30.93
N SER A 10 32.20 8.99 30.78
CA SER A 10 32.06 8.23 29.54
C SER A 10 31.08 8.94 28.60
N ALA A 11 31.61 9.57 27.55
CA ALA A 11 30.80 10.14 26.48
C ALA A 11 30.40 9.03 25.48
N SER A 12 29.16 8.57 25.55
CA SER A 12 28.58 7.69 24.54
C SER A 12 28.27 8.50 23.28
N VAL A 13 28.95 8.21 22.17
CA VAL A 13 28.67 8.79 20.86
C VAL A 13 27.41 8.11 20.31
N ILE A 14 26.27 8.79 20.33
CA ILE A 14 25.04 8.33 19.68
C ILE A 14 25.22 8.59 18.18
N ALA A 15 25.41 7.53 17.40
CA ALA A 15 25.34 7.61 15.95
C ALA A 15 23.89 7.96 15.55
N VAL A 16 23.66 9.22 15.22
CA VAL A 16 22.41 9.64 14.58
C VAL A 16 22.47 9.12 13.15
N SER A 17 21.76 8.03 12.88
CA SER A 17 21.46 7.65 11.51
C SER A 17 20.68 8.80 10.87
N VAL A 18 21.21 9.36 9.79
CA VAL A 18 20.46 10.27 8.93
C VAL A 18 19.41 9.41 8.23
N ALA A 19 18.32 9.10 8.93
CA ALA A 19 17.13 8.58 8.30
C ALA A 19 16.71 9.63 7.27
N ALA A 20 16.69 9.25 5.99
CA ALA A 20 16.17 10.10 4.96
C ALA A 20 14.73 10.49 5.35
N GLN A 21 14.52 11.78 5.55
CA GLN A 21 13.30 12.31 6.13
C GLN A 21 12.12 11.91 5.23
N GLY A 22 11.20 11.11 5.76
CA GLY A 22 10.02 10.65 5.03
C GLY A 22 10.24 9.48 4.09
N GLN A 23 11.40 8.80 4.07
CA GLN A 23 11.61 7.62 3.23
C GLN A 23 11.26 6.29 3.92
N ILE A 24 10.65 6.32 5.10
CA ILE A 24 10.29 5.12 5.85
C ILE A 24 8.77 5.08 5.98
N ALA A 25 8.13 4.09 5.36
CA ALA A 25 6.74 3.75 5.62
C ALA A 25 6.64 2.79 6.82
N SER A 26 5.46 2.68 7.41
CA SER A 26 5.24 1.81 8.57
C SER A 26 3.80 1.33 8.57
N LEU A 27 3.62 0.02 8.78
CA LEU A 27 2.31 -0.59 8.97
C LEU A 27 2.30 -1.20 10.38
N ASP A 28 1.69 -0.48 11.33
CA ASP A 28 1.65 -0.91 12.74
C ASP A 28 0.29 -1.51 13.12
N ALA A 29 -0.79 -0.92 12.61
CA ALA A 29 -2.16 -1.36 12.85
C ALA A 29 -3.10 -0.81 11.77
N ALA A 30 -4.34 -1.30 11.76
CA ALA A 30 -5.41 -0.82 10.89
C ALA A 30 -5.68 0.69 11.04
N ASP A 31 -5.41 1.26 12.22
CA ASP A 31 -5.58 2.68 12.53
C ASP A 31 -4.24 3.41 12.73
N ASN A 32 -3.10 2.79 12.43
CA ASN A 32 -1.78 3.40 12.48
C ASN A 32 -0.90 2.87 11.35
N TYR A 33 -0.88 3.59 10.24
CA TYR A 33 -0.18 3.16 9.03
C TYR A 33 0.29 4.35 8.21
N CYS A 34 1.30 4.09 7.39
CA CYS A 34 1.88 5.02 6.45
C CYS A 34 2.11 4.34 5.11
N PHE A 35 1.94 5.08 4.03
CA PHE A 35 2.31 4.67 2.68
C PHE A 35 2.87 5.87 1.90
N PHE A 36 3.49 5.61 0.76
CA PHE A 36 4.18 6.62 -0.04
C PHE A 36 3.22 7.36 -0.97
N LEU A 37 3.46 8.65 -1.12
CA LEU A 37 2.83 9.53 -2.10
C LEU A 37 3.89 10.42 -2.76
N PRO A 38 3.59 11.03 -3.91
CA PRO A 38 4.43 12.06 -4.49
C PRO A 38 4.74 13.16 -3.47
N PRO A 39 5.98 13.68 -3.44
CA PRO A 39 6.39 14.67 -2.43
C PRO A 39 5.66 16.01 -2.58
N MET A 40 5.16 16.27 -3.79
CA MET A 40 4.37 17.44 -4.18
C MET A 40 2.90 17.08 -4.35
N ILE A 41 2.03 17.98 -3.88
CA ILE A 41 0.57 17.88 -4.08
C ILE A 41 0.29 17.80 -5.58
N GLY A 42 -0.55 16.83 -5.98
CA GLY A 42 -0.90 16.59 -7.37
C GLY A 42 0.21 16.08 -8.26
N GLY A 43 1.32 15.59 -7.69
CA GLY A 43 2.33 14.85 -8.47
C GLY A 43 1.71 13.60 -9.11
N ASP A 44 2.19 13.26 -10.29
CA ASP A 44 1.86 12.01 -10.98
C ASP A 44 2.58 10.85 -10.29
N ILE A 45 1.89 9.75 -10.04
CA ILE A 45 2.40 8.64 -9.24
C ILE A 45 3.65 8.05 -9.89
N ALA A 46 3.57 7.74 -11.20
CA ALA A 46 4.66 7.10 -11.95
C ALA A 46 5.84 8.04 -12.19
N GLN A 47 5.61 9.32 -12.47
CA GLN A 47 6.69 10.30 -12.67
C GLN A 47 7.46 10.62 -11.38
N ASN A 48 6.87 10.36 -10.20
CA ASN A 48 7.46 10.66 -8.91
C ASN A 48 8.00 9.44 -8.14
N GLU A 49 8.10 8.26 -8.78
CA GLU A 49 8.58 7.01 -8.16
C GLU A 49 9.94 7.12 -7.44
N ASP A 50 10.88 7.90 -7.97
CA ASP A 50 12.20 8.07 -7.36
C ASP A 50 12.23 9.00 -6.14
N SER A 51 11.13 9.71 -5.86
CA SER A 51 11.11 10.84 -4.91
C SER A 51 9.95 10.79 -3.91
N ALA A 52 9.14 9.74 -3.93
CA ALA A 52 7.99 9.62 -3.05
C ALA A 52 8.40 9.65 -1.57
N ILE A 53 7.51 10.19 -0.74
CA ILE A 53 7.69 10.28 0.71
C ILE A 53 6.49 9.66 1.41
N ALA A 54 6.71 9.13 2.60
CA ALA A 54 5.69 8.53 3.43
C ALA A 54 4.75 9.59 3.98
N PHE A 55 3.46 9.25 3.93
CA PHE A 55 2.38 9.92 4.63
C PHE A 55 1.71 8.91 5.54
N CYS A 56 1.30 9.34 6.72
CA CYS A 56 0.67 8.51 7.73
C CYS A 56 -0.73 9.04 8.05
N ASN A 57 -1.61 8.17 8.52
CA ASN A 57 -2.93 8.58 8.99
C ASN A 57 -2.89 9.34 10.33
N LYS A 58 -1.82 9.15 11.10
CA LYS A 58 -1.45 9.95 12.28
C LYS A 58 0.07 9.94 12.44
N ALA A 59 0.60 10.82 13.29
CA ALA A 59 2.04 10.85 13.55
C ALA A 59 2.55 9.47 14.01
N ASN A 60 3.60 8.98 13.34
CA ASN A 60 4.16 7.66 13.61
C ASN A 60 5.68 7.76 13.86
N PRO A 61 6.18 7.36 15.05
CA PRO A 61 7.59 7.44 15.40
C PRO A 61 8.48 6.49 14.59
N LYS A 62 7.91 5.42 14.00
CA LYS A 62 8.65 4.48 13.15
C LYS A 62 8.82 5.00 11.71
N ALA A 63 8.17 6.10 11.36
CA ALA A 63 8.22 6.75 10.06
C ALA A 63 8.74 8.20 10.21
N PRO A 64 10.01 8.41 10.61
CA PRO A 64 10.54 9.75 10.84
C PRO A 64 10.51 10.60 9.57
N GLY A 65 9.99 11.83 9.70
CA GLY A 65 9.83 12.76 8.59
C GLY A 65 8.65 12.46 7.67
N ALA A 66 7.85 11.43 7.96
CA ALA A 66 6.59 11.21 7.26
C ALA A 66 5.62 12.36 7.55
N LYS A 67 4.83 12.71 6.54
CA LYS A 67 3.75 13.70 6.67
C LYS A 67 2.46 13.04 7.16
N VAL A 68 1.44 13.83 7.46
CA VAL A 68 0.09 13.30 7.73
C VAL A 68 -0.74 13.43 6.45
N PHE A 69 -1.57 12.43 6.13
CA PHE A 69 -2.49 12.51 5.01
C PHE A 69 -3.40 13.74 5.13
N PRO A 70 -3.79 14.37 4.02
CA PRO A 70 -4.86 15.35 4.04
C PRO A 70 -6.17 14.74 4.57
N ASP A 71 -6.95 15.54 5.29
CA ASP A 71 -8.25 15.09 5.82
C ASP A 71 -9.17 14.60 4.70
N GLY A 72 -9.72 13.39 4.89
CA GLY A 72 -10.60 12.73 3.92
C GLY A 72 -9.87 12.13 2.72
N PHE A 73 -8.53 12.18 2.65
CA PHE A 73 -7.80 11.52 1.57
C PHE A 73 -7.96 10.01 1.60
N VAL A 74 -7.83 9.37 2.77
CA VAL A 74 -8.13 7.95 2.93
C VAL A 74 -9.60 7.78 3.34
N LEU A 75 -10.35 7.01 2.55
CA LEU A 75 -11.79 6.80 2.72
C LEU A 75 -12.12 5.48 3.42
N SER A 76 -11.30 4.46 3.18
CA SER A 76 -11.37 3.17 3.87
C SER A 76 -9.99 2.57 4.00
N ALA A 77 -9.80 1.71 5.00
CA ALA A 77 -8.55 1.04 5.27
C ALA A 77 -8.84 -0.36 5.81
N HIS A 78 -8.26 -1.37 5.20
CA HIS A 78 -8.49 -2.78 5.48
C HIS A 78 -7.16 -3.46 5.75
N TRP A 79 -7.05 -4.03 6.95
CA TRP A 79 -5.84 -4.67 7.42
C TRP A 79 -5.84 -6.16 7.13
N ALA A 80 -4.72 -6.67 6.64
CA ALA A 80 -4.45 -8.09 6.54
C ALA A 80 -3.00 -8.38 6.96
N SER A 81 -2.74 -9.57 7.47
CA SER A 81 -1.39 -9.97 7.89
C SER A 81 -1.19 -11.47 7.83
N SER A 82 0.07 -11.88 7.80
CA SER A 82 0.55 -13.23 8.05
C SER A 82 1.77 -13.18 8.97
N ASP A 83 2.45 -14.31 9.16
CA ASP A 83 3.71 -14.38 9.90
C ASP A 83 4.87 -13.63 9.22
N SER A 84 4.80 -13.43 7.89
CA SER A 84 5.89 -12.82 7.10
C SER A 84 5.56 -11.47 6.49
N TRP A 85 4.31 -11.00 6.57
CA TRP A 85 3.92 -9.72 6.00
C TRP A 85 2.74 -9.07 6.71
N VAL A 86 2.63 -7.75 6.53
CA VAL A 86 1.48 -6.92 6.92
C VAL A 86 1.05 -6.08 5.73
N GLN A 87 -0.24 -5.82 5.61
CA GLN A 87 -0.84 -5.14 4.48
C GLN A 87 -1.97 -4.23 4.93
N ILE A 88 -2.08 -3.08 4.26
CA ILE A 88 -3.26 -2.23 4.28
C ILE A 88 -3.71 -1.96 2.84
N THR A 89 -5.01 -2.10 2.56
CA THR A 89 -5.63 -1.71 1.29
C THR A 89 -6.87 -0.87 1.52
N GLY A 90 -7.31 -0.08 0.55
CA GLY A 90 -8.58 0.64 0.69
C GLY A 90 -8.84 1.66 -0.40
N GLN A 91 -9.81 2.53 -0.15
CA GLN A 91 -10.19 3.61 -1.05
C GLN A 91 -9.54 4.93 -0.65
N ILE A 92 -9.22 5.74 -1.64
CA ILE A 92 -8.77 7.13 -1.50
C ILE A 92 -9.71 8.11 -2.21
N ASP A 93 -9.63 9.37 -1.81
CA ASP A 93 -10.14 10.53 -2.54
C ASP A 93 -8.98 11.33 -3.16
N PRO A 94 -8.57 11.02 -4.40
CA PRO A 94 -7.50 11.71 -5.13
C PRO A 94 -7.57 13.24 -5.08
N ALA A 95 -8.78 13.81 -5.08
CA ALA A 95 -8.99 15.25 -5.01
C ALA A 95 -8.42 15.90 -3.74
N LYS A 96 -8.35 15.17 -2.61
CA LYS A 96 -7.82 15.69 -1.33
C LYS A 96 -6.31 15.91 -1.32
N TYR A 97 -5.60 15.25 -2.23
CA TYR A 97 -4.19 15.48 -2.47
C TYR A 97 -3.93 16.02 -3.89
N ASN A 98 -4.98 16.53 -4.55
CA ASN A 98 -4.97 17.06 -5.91
C ASN A 98 -4.36 16.12 -6.96
N LEU A 99 -4.39 14.80 -6.70
CA LEU A 99 -3.92 13.80 -7.64
C LEU A 99 -4.82 13.83 -8.88
N ASN A 100 -4.21 13.66 -10.05
CA ASN A 100 -4.96 13.59 -11.29
C ASN A 100 -5.87 12.35 -11.25
N PRO A 101 -7.21 12.47 -11.32
CA PRO A 101 -8.10 11.32 -11.36
C PRO A 101 -7.99 10.50 -12.65
N CYS A 102 -7.14 10.92 -13.59
CA CYS A 102 -6.79 10.18 -14.81
C CYS A 102 -5.38 9.59 -14.78
N ASP A 103 -4.68 9.70 -13.66
CA ASP A 103 -3.43 9.00 -13.44
C ASP A 103 -3.74 7.52 -13.17
N ALA A 104 -3.24 6.64 -14.03
CA ALA A 104 -3.43 5.20 -13.92
C ALA A 104 -2.74 4.62 -12.68
N GLY A 105 -1.83 5.37 -12.06
CA GLY A 105 -1.10 4.99 -10.89
C GLY A 105 0.33 4.56 -11.18
N GLY A 106 0.92 3.95 -10.16
CA GLY A 106 2.30 3.48 -10.18
C GLY A 106 2.63 2.66 -8.94
N GLN A 107 3.87 2.18 -8.90
CA GLN A 107 4.34 1.28 -7.85
C GLN A 107 5.59 1.84 -7.20
N TYR A 108 5.53 2.05 -5.89
CA TYR A 108 6.72 2.30 -5.07
C TYR A 108 7.17 1.00 -4.41
N ASP A 109 8.48 0.75 -4.45
CA ASP A 109 9.11 -0.41 -3.85
C ASP A 109 10.54 -0.10 -3.37
N ILE A 110 11.26 -1.12 -2.93
CA ILE A 110 12.64 -1.00 -2.42
C ILE A 110 13.65 -0.38 -3.40
N ARG A 111 13.33 -0.27 -4.69
CA ARG A 111 14.17 0.31 -5.73
C ARG A 111 13.89 1.79 -5.92
N ALA A 112 12.63 2.19 -5.82
CA ALA A 112 12.15 3.55 -6.06
C ALA A 112 11.00 3.84 -5.08
N PRO A 113 11.18 4.80 -4.14
CA PRO A 113 12.29 5.75 -4.04
C PRO A 113 13.62 5.15 -3.55
N VAL A 114 14.74 5.75 -3.95
CA VAL A 114 16.06 5.38 -3.44
C VAL A 114 16.14 5.66 -1.94
N GLY A 115 16.47 4.63 -1.16
CA GLY A 115 16.54 4.70 0.31
C GLY A 115 15.20 4.42 1.01
N ALA A 116 14.14 4.14 0.24
CA ALA A 116 12.84 3.81 0.80
C ALA A 116 12.85 2.45 1.50
N SER A 117 12.11 2.36 2.61
CA SER A 117 11.95 1.11 3.36
C SER A 117 10.60 1.06 4.08
N CYS A 118 10.27 -0.13 4.59
CA CYS A 118 9.20 -0.27 5.56
C CYS A 118 9.76 -0.70 6.92
N ALA A 119 9.35 0.00 7.98
CA ALA A 119 9.85 -0.20 9.33
C ALA A 119 9.66 -1.65 9.81
N GLY A 120 10.78 -2.36 10.02
CA GLY A 120 10.78 -3.76 10.51
C GLY A 120 10.68 -4.83 9.42
N PHE A 121 10.70 -4.44 8.14
CA PHE A 121 10.56 -5.36 7.00
C PHE A 121 11.67 -5.17 5.96
N ASN A 122 12.02 -6.24 5.26
CA ASN A 122 13.08 -6.23 4.24
C ASN A 122 12.60 -5.73 2.87
N HIS A 123 11.30 -5.86 2.62
CA HIS A 123 10.67 -5.52 1.34
C HIS A 123 9.38 -4.76 1.57
N PHE A 124 8.99 -3.96 0.59
CA PHE A 124 7.65 -3.40 0.54
C PHE A 124 7.19 -3.27 -0.91
N VAL A 125 5.87 -3.19 -1.07
CA VAL A 125 5.22 -2.78 -2.31
C VAL A 125 4.05 -1.87 -1.97
N ASN A 126 4.03 -0.69 -2.57
CA ASN A 126 2.96 0.28 -2.47
C ASN A 126 2.45 0.57 -3.87
N VAL A 127 1.15 0.43 -4.09
CA VAL A 127 0.51 0.78 -5.35
C VAL A 127 -0.58 1.80 -5.05
N ILE A 128 -0.58 2.91 -5.79
CA ILE A 128 -1.61 3.95 -5.74
C ILE A 128 -2.20 4.05 -7.12
N GLU A 129 -3.53 3.96 -7.26
CA GLU A 129 -4.23 4.08 -8.53
C GLU A 129 -5.30 5.18 -8.41
N PRO A 130 -4.96 6.45 -8.69
CA PRO A 130 -5.90 7.57 -8.59
C PRO A 130 -7.12 7.40 -9.50
N THR A 131 -6.94 6.87 -10.72
CA THR A 131 -8.04 6.53 -11.63
C THR A 131 -9.02 5.57 -11.00
N ASP A 132 -8.52 4.57 -10.27
CA ASP A 132 -9.34 3.59 -9.58
C ASP A 132 -9.66 4.00 -8.13
N GLY A 133 -9.24 5.19 -7.66
CA GLY A 133 -9.48 5.65 -6.29
C GLY A 133 -9.09 4.63 -5.22
N VAL A 134 -8.07 3.81 -5.46
CA VAL A 134 -7.63 2.74 -4.56
C VAL A 134 -6.15 2.82 -4.27
N TYR A 135 -5.76 2.22 -3.14
CA TYR A 135 -4.37 2.09 -2.74
C TYR A 135 -4.14 0.76 -2.05
N GLY A 136 -2.90 0.29 -2.11
CA GLY A 136 -2.41 -0.77 -1.24
C GLY A 136 -0.98 -0.52 -0.81
N MET A 137 -0.64 -0.98 0.38
CA MET A 137 0.71 -1.02 0.91
C MET A 137 0.90 -2.36 1.61
N LYS A 138 2.02 -3.04 1.32
CA LYS A 138 2.41 -4.27 2.00
C LYS A 138 3.88 -4.21 2.35
N CYS A 139 4.20 -4.63 3.57
CA CYS A 139 5.56 -4.80 4.05
C CYS A 139 5.81 -6.29 4.27
N CYS A 140 6.94 -6.79 3.75
CA CYS A 140 7.24 -8.22 3.72
C CYS A 140 8.64 -8.52 4.24
N GLN A 141 8.77 -9.65 4.94
CA GLN A 141 10.08 -10.20 5.30
C GLN A 141 10.74 -10.91 4.14
N ASN A 142 9.93 -11.62 3.34
CA ASN A 142 10.40 -12.37 2.18
C ASN A 142 10.04 -11.61 0.90
N LYS A 143 10.88 -11.76 -0.12
CA LYS A 143 10.69 -11.09 -1.41
C LYS A 143 9.45 -11.62 -2.14
N GLU A 144 9.13 -12.89 -1.95
CA GLU A 144 8.05 -13.60 -2.62
C GLU A 144 6.67 -13.09 -2.20
N ASP A 145 6.56 -12.54 -0.99
CA ASP A 145 5.32 -11.97 -0.45
C ASP A 145 5.00 -10.59 -1.04
N CYS A 146 6.02 -9.89 -1.56
CA CYS A 146 5.96 -8.55 -2.14
C CYS A 146 6.21 -8.61 -3.65
N VAL A 147 5.14 -8.62 -4.45
CA VAL A 147 5.22 -8.69 -5.91
C VAL A 147 5.66 -7.33 -6.50
N VAL A 148 6.94 -7.21 -6.83
CA VAL A 148 7.54 -6.00 -7.42
C VAL A 148 7.77 -6.09 -8.94
N SER A 149 7.44 -7.22 -9.56
CA SER A 149 7.70 -7.45 -11.00
C SER A 149 6.50 -7.16 -11.91
N LYS A 150 5.42 -6.60 -11.35
CA LYS A 150 4.13 -6.39 -12.03
C LYS A 150 3.60 -4.96 -11.82
N SER A 151 4.49 -3.99 -11.87
CA SER A 151 4.23 -2.58 -11.53
C SER A 151 3.08 -1.94 -12.33
N THR A 152 2.76 -2.46 -13.52
CA THR A 152 1.68 -1.98 -14.38
C THR A 152 0.34 -2.74 -14.27
N TYR A 153 0.28 -3.78 -13.43
CA TYR A 153 -0.91 -4.64 -13.32
C TYR A 153 -1.91 -4.18 -12.24
N GLY A 154 -1.54 -3.17 -11.46
CA GLY A 154 -2.42 -2.55 -10.50
C GLY A 154 -2.67 -3.33 -9.21
N VAL A 155 -3.46 -2.75 -8.32
CA VAL A 155 -3.63 -3.26 -6.95
C VAL A 155 -4.22 -4.68 -6.93
N ARG A 156 -5.12 -5.00 -7.86
CA ARG A 156 -5.83 -6.30 -7.89
C ARG A 156 -4.89 -7.47 -8.12
N VAL A 157 -3.86 -7.28 -8.93
CA VAL A 157 -2.90 -8.33 -9.25
C VAL A 157 -1.77 -8.39 -8.22
N ILE A 158 -1.35 -7.25 -7.67
CA ILE A 158 -0.28 -7.18 -6.67
C ILE A 158 -0.71 -7.77 -5.33
N TYR A 159 -1.95 -7.51 -4.89
CA TYR A 159 -2.44 -7.94 -3.58
C TYR A 159 -3.25 -9.26 -3.61
N GLY A 160 -3.51 -9.82 -4.81
CA GLY A 160 -4.07 -11.17 -4.98
C GLY A 160 -5.46 -11.31 -4.35
N SER A 161 -5.75 -12.40 -3.64
CA SER A 161 -7.05 -12.56 -2.95
C SER A 161 -7.14 -11.81 -1.61
N GLN A 162 -6.08 -11.12 -1.20
CA GLN A 162 -5.95 -10.52 0.14
C GLN A 162 -6.34 -9.04 0.17
N TYR A 163 -6.77 -8.46 -0.96
CA TYR A 163 -7.25 -7.08 -0.97
C TYR A 163 -8.69 -6.98 -0.49
N ASP A 164 -8.97 -5.85 0.16
CA ASP A 164 -10.32 -5.33 0.32
C ASP A 164 -10.29 -3.83 -0.04
N PHE A 165 -11.10 -3.46 -1.02
CA PHE A 165 -11.31 -2.07 -1.49
C PHE A 165 -12.76 -1.63 -1.29
N SER A 166 -13.52 -2.34 -0.45
CA SER A 166 -14.83 -1.87 -0.02
C SER A 166 -14.69 -0.54 0.72
N GLY A 167 -15.71 0.30 0.63
CA GLY A 167 -15.63 1.64 1.18
C GLY A 167 -16.88 2.47 0.89
N PRO A 168 -16.87 3.75 1.28
CA PRO A 168 -18.03 4.62 1.16
C PRO A 168 -18.39 4.99 -0.28
N ARG A 169 -17.60 4.59 -1.28
CA ARG A 169 -17.94 4.72 -2.70
C ARG A 169 -18.41 3.37 -3.25
N PRO A 170 -19.74 3.12 -3.26
CA PRO A 170 -20.32 1.86 -3.74
C PRO A 170 -20.25 1.73 -5.27
N ASP A 171 -20.16 2.86 -6.00
CA ASP A 171 -19.99 2.91 -7.45
C ASP A 171 -18.54 2.57 -7.88
N GLY A 172 -17.69 2.24 -6.90
CA GLY A 172 -16.27 2.00 -7.07
C GLY A 172 -15.41 3.25 -6.82
N PRO A 173 -14.09 3.14 -7.06
CA PRO A 173 -13.24 4.22 -7.58
C PRO A 173 -13.89 5.55 -7.96
N LEU A 174 -13.19 6.69 -7.79
CA LEU A 174 -13.53 7.90 -8.58
C LEU A 174 -13.84 7.47 -10.01
N PRO A 175 -15.01 7.79 -10.57
CA PRO A 175 -15.65 6.90 -11.51
C PRO A 175 -14.73 6.60 -12.69
N ALA A 176 -14.05 5.46 -12.63
CA ALA A 176 -13.50 4.79 -13.79
C ALA A 176 -14.61 4.61 -14.85
N SER A 177 -15.88 4.64 -14.41
CA SER A 177 -17.08 4.69 -15.26
C SER A 177 -17.29 6.01 -16.02
N LEU A 178 -16.74 7.14 -15.56
CA LEU A 178 -16.73 8.38 -16.37
C LEU A 178 -15.67 8.25 -17.47
N GLY A 179 -14.61 7.49 -17.23
CA GLY A 179 -13.50 7.30 -18.15
C GLY A 179 -12.72 8.61 -18.38
N CYS A 180 -11.43 8.52 -18.60
CA CYS A 180 -10.65 9.70 -18.93
C CYS A 180 -10.68 9.96 -20.43
N VAL A 181 -11.13 11.15 -20.83
CA VAL A 181 -11.10 11.63 -22.22
C VAL A 181 -10.05 12.74 -22.32
N ASN A 182 -9.05 12.56 -23.19
CA ASN A 182 -7.92 13.49 -23.34
C ASN A 182 -7.25 13.86 -21.99
N GLY A 183 -7.11 12.91 -21.06
CA GLY A 183 -6.45 13.13 -19.77
C GLY A 183 -7.30 13.91 -18.75
N SER A 184 -8.61 14.01 -18.94
CA SER A 184 -9.54 14.65 -18.01
C SER A 184 -10.83 13.85 -17.86
N LEU A 185 -11.49 13.99 -16.71
CA LEU A 185 -12.83 13.45 -16.51
C LEU A 185 -13.86 14.21 -17.37
N PRO A 186 -14.79 13.54 -18.07
CA PRO A 186 -15.87 14.19 -18.76
C PRO A 186 -16.79 14.89 -17.75
N GLY A 187 -17.03 16.18 -17.96
CA GLY A 187 -17.88 17.02 -17.09
C GLY A 187 -17.16 18.17 -16.38
N GLY A 188 -15.82 18.26 -16.47
CA GLY A 188 -15.04 19.35 -15.88
C GLY A 188 -14.87 19.16 -14.37
N GLY A 189 -13.62 19.01 -13.92
CA GLY A 189 -13.24 18.68 -12.55
C GLY A 189 -13.52 19.77 -11.51
N ASN A 190 -14.80 20.00 -11.20
CA ASN A 190 -15.22 20.72 -10.00
C ASN A 190 -16.53 20.17 -9.41
N THR A 191 -16.78 18.88 -9.56
CA THR A 191 -17.75 18.20 -8.71
C THR A 191 -17.13 18.12 -7.32
N THR A 192 -17.59 18.99 -6.43
CA THR A 192 -17.66 18.71 -5.00
C THR A 192 -18.23 17.31 -4.87
N LEU A 193 -17.35 16.31 -4.75
CA LEU A 193 -17.76 14.94 -4.50
C LEU A 193 -18.61 14.99 -3.23
N PRO A 194 -19.80 14.36 -3.22
CA PRO A 194 -20.64 14.38 -2.05
C PRO A 194 -19.81 13.80 -0.89
N SER A 195 -19.38 14.67 0.02
CA SER A 195 -18.91 14.26 1.33
C SER A 195 -20.04 13.45 1.92
N ALA A 196 -19.83 12.15 2.03
CA ALA A 196 -20.71 11.29 2.80
C ALA A 196 -20.88 11.97 4.16
N SER A 197 -22.08 12.48 4.42
CA SER A 197 -22.43 13.08 5.69
C SER A 197 -22.36 11.96 6.70
N VAL A 198 -21.30 11.96 7.50
CA VAL A 198 -21.20 11.08 8.67
C VAL A 198 -22.37 11.44 9.58
N PRO A 199 -23.34 10.53 9.83
CA PRO A 199 -24.38 10.83 10.80
C PRO A 199 -23.72 10.96 12.18
N SER A 200 -23.79 12.17 12.72
CA SER A 200 -23.41 12.47 14.10
C SER A 200 -24.28 11.62 15.03
N SER A 201 -23.66 10.70 15.77
CA SER A 201 -24.34 9.94 16.81
C SER A 201 -24.84 10.90 17.90
N PRO A 202 -26.12 10.86 18.30
CA PRO A 202 -26.53 11.50 19.53
C PRO A 202 -26.16 10.63 20.73
N SER A 203 -25.48 11.22 21.69
CA SER A 203 -25.37 10.71 23.05
C SER A 203 -26.75 10.73 23.72
N ALA A 204 -27.22 9.63 24.28
CA ALA A 204 -28.07 9.63 25.48
C ALA A 204 -28.21 8.22 26.09
N SER A 205 -28.06 8.20 27.40
CA SER A 205 -28.06 7.05 28.29
C SER A 205 -29.48 6.62 28.70
N ALA A 206 -29.63 5.32 28.95
CA ALA A 206 -30.50 4.65 29.94
C ALA A 206 -32.03 4.88 29.94
N SER A 207 -32.81 3.81 29.77
CA SER A 207 -33.46 3.06 30.89
C SER A 207 -34.69 2.25 30.44
N ALA A 208 -34.72 0.98 30.88
CA ALA A 208 -35.85 0.19 31.38
C ALA A 208 -37.05 -0.22 30.48
N SER A 209 -37.09 -1.55 30.28
CA SER A 209 -38.20 -2.46 30.62
C SER A 209 -39.41 -2.64 29.70
N ALA A 210 -39.62 -3.92 29.39
CA ALA A 210 -40.89 -4.68 29.40
C ALA A 210 -41.19 -5.42 28.09
N ALA A 211 -41.84 -6.56 28.29
CA ALA A 211 -41.80 -7.77 27.48
C ALA A 211 -42.95 -7.89 26.45
N VAL A 212 -43.14 -9.15 26.01
CA VAL A 212 -44.25 -9.72 25.20
C VAL A 212 -44.01 -9.54 23.69
N GLY A 213 -43.87 -10.55 22.83
CA GLY A 213 -44.46 -11.90 22.75
C GLY A 213 -45.20 -11.96 21.40
N GLY A 214 -44.90 -12.93 20.52
CA GLY A 214 -45.68 -13.10 19.29
C GLY A 214 -44.95 -13.77 18.12
N VAL A 215 -45.27 -15.05 17.93
CA VAL A 215 -44.92 -15.93 16.80
C VAL A 215 -45.93 -15.72 15.64
N MET A 216 -45.56 -16.20 14.44
CA MET A 216 -46.33 -16.45 13.20
C MET A 216 -46.16 -15.38 12.10
N GLY A 217 -45.99 -15.73 10.81
CA GLY A 217 -46.14 -17.04 10.20
C GLY A 217 -45.57 -17.10 8.78
N SER A 218 -45.23 -18.34 8.41
CA SER A 218 -44.90 -18.79 7.06
C SER A 218 -46.09 -18.65 6.12
N ALA A 219 -45.82 -18.28 4.86
CA ALA A 219 -46.69 -18.58 3.75
C ALA A 219 -45.86 -19.07 2.57
N SER A 220 -46.03 -20.36 2.28
CA SER A 220 -45.53 -21.09 1.13
C SER A 220 -46.38 -20.74 -0.10
N VAL A 221 -45.74 -20.58 -1.26
CA VAL A 221 -46.38 -20.89 -2.54
C VAL A 221 -45.38 -21.62 -3.42
N SER A 222 -45.64 -22.91 -3.58
CA SER A 222 -45.09 -23.78 -4.59
C SER A 222 -45.68 -23.43 -5.95
N ASN A 223 -44.89 -23.43 -7.02
CA ASN A 223 -45.31 -24.12 -8.23
C ASN A 223 -44.14 -24.44 -9.19
N LEU A 224 -44.09 -25.75 -9.46
CA LEU A 224 -43.86 -26.46 -10.71
C LEU A 224 -42.55 -26.30 -11.51
N ALA A 225 -41.94 -27.47 -11.66
CA ALA A 225 -40.83 -27.84 -12.51
C ALA A 225 -41.21 -28.01 -13.99
N ALA A 226 -40.22 -27.82 -14.87
CA ALA A 226 -40.00 -28.55 -16.12
C ALA A 226 -38.50 -28.41 -16.46
N THR A 227 -37.64 -29.39 -16.16
CA THR A 227 -37.21 -30.52 -17.00
C THR A 227 -36.46 -30.13 -18.30
N SER A 228 -35.12 -30.15 -18.17
CA SER A 228 -34.07 -30.70 -19.05
C SER A 228 -34.19 -30.71 -20.58
N SER A 229 -33.14 -30.21 -21.26
CA SER A 229 -32.40 -31.01 -22.26
C SER A 229 -31.06 -30.39 -22.68
N VAL A 230 -30.05 -31.24 -22.53
CA VAL A 230 -28.70 -31.33 -23.14
C VAL A 230 -28.58 -30.92 -24.62
N VAL A 231 -27.49 -30.21 -25.00
CA VAL A 231 -26.72 -30.44 -26.25
C VAL A 231 -25.29 -29.88 -26.15
N SER A 232 -24.29 -30.72 -26.41
CA SER A 232 -22.90 -30.45 -26.86
C SER A 232 -22.53 -31.56 -27.86
N PRO A 233 -21.41 -31.55 -28.62
CA PRO A 233 -20.69 -30.49 -29.37
C PRO A 233 -20.62 -30.87 -30.89
N PRO A 234 -19.71 -30.31 -31.72
CA PRO A 234 -18.48 -31.07 -32.04
C PRO A 234 -17.20 -30.23 -32.31
N SER A 235 -16.14 -30.97 -32.66
CA SER A 235 -14.70 -30.75 -32.50
C SER A 235 -13.92 -30.06 -33.64
N ALA A 236 -12.72 -29.59 -33.28
CA ALA A 236 -11.40 -29.72 -33.94
C ALA A 236 -11.12 -29.16 -35.36
N SER A 237 -10.04 -28.39 -35.48
CA SER A 237 -8.96 -28.59 -36.47
C SER A 237 -7.71 -27.76 -36.14
N THR A 238 -6.61 -28.05 -36.83
CA THR A 238 -5.23 -28.14 -36.32
C THR A 238 -4.27 -27.35 -37.23
N SER A 239 -3.35 -26.54 -36.66
CA SER A 239 -1.97 -26.18 -37.12
C SER A 239 -1.79 -25.49 -38.52
N PRO A 240 -0.62 -24.89 -38.88
CA PRO A 240 0.74 -25.02 -38.30
C PRO A 240 1.61 -23.73 -38.14
N ASN A 241 2.68 -23.92 -37.38
CA ASN A 241 4.05 -23.36 -37.46
C ASN A 241 4.32 -22.06 -38.24
N ASN A 242 5.01 -21.12 -37.58
CA ASN A 242 6.24 -20.61 -38.16
C ASN A 242 7.33 -20.34 -37.11
N LYS A 243 8.50 -20.88 -37.41
CA LYS A 243 9.73 -20.91 -36.62
C LYS A 243 10.69 -19.96 -37.33
N SER A 244 11.30 -19.03 -36.61
CA SER A 244 12.45 -18.29 -37.11
C SER A 244 13.40 -18.01 -35.95
N ASP A 245 14.42 -18.87 -35.88
CA ASP A 245 15.70 -18.61 -35.23
C ASP A 245 16.42 -17.50 -36.01
N ASP A 246 17.03 -16.52 -35.34
CA ASP A 246 18.42 -16.12 -35.66
C ASP A 246 19.09 -15.27 -34.55
N SER A 247 20.11 -15.89 -33.96
CA SER A 247 21.46 -15.42 -33.56
C SER A 247 21.77 -13.99 -33.07
N LYS A 248 22.55 -14.02 -31.97
CA LYS A 248 23.77 -13.24 -31.67
C LYS A 248 23.69 -11.71 -31.57
N ARG A 249 24.08 -11.17 -30.40
CA ARG A 249 25.42 -10.56 -30.19
C ARG A 249 25.71 -10.27 -28.71
N ALA A 250 26.98 -10.44 -28.36
CA ALA A 250 27.57 -10.31 -27.04
C ALA A 250 27.92 -8.86 -26.63
N GLY A 251 27.78 -8.58 -25.33
CA GLY A 251 28.62 -7.70 -24.46
C GLY A 251 28.69 -6.19 -24.74
N PRO A 252 29.21 -5.36 -23.80
CA PRO A 252 29.87 -5.71 -22.53
C PRO A 252 29.32 -5.02 -21.25
N ASN A 253 29.56 -5.71 -20.13
CA ASN A 253 29.94 -5.24 -18.80
C ASN A 253 29.93 -3.73 -18.50
N ASN A 254 29.14 -3.33 -17.51
CA ASN A 254 29.45 -2.17 -16.68
C ASN A 254 29.55 -2.61 -15.22
N MET A 255 30.79 -2.72 -14.74
CA MET A 255 31.12 -2.87 -13.32
C MET A 255 30.90 -1.52 -12.64
N VAL A 256 30.02 -1.47 -11.64
CA VAL A 256 30.02 -0.38 -10.66
C VAL A 256 30.47 -0.96 -9.32
N MET A 257 31.49 -0.33 -8.77
CA MET A 257 32.26 -0.72 -7.59
C MET A 257 31.39 -1.04 -6.38
N MET A 258 31.60 -2.23 -5.78
CA MET A 258 31.34 -2.43 -4.36
C MET A 258 32.48 -1.79 -3.57
N ALA A 259 32.16 -0.76 -2.78
CA ALA A 259 33.05 -0.26 -1.75
C ALA A 259 33.12 -1.30 -0.62
N ALA A 260 34.23 -2.05 -0.58
CA ALA A 260 34.57 -2.92 0.53
C ALA A 260 34.88 -2.06 1.76
N THR A 261 34.00 -2.10 2.76
CA THR A 261 34.27 -1.59 4.11
C THR A 261 35.15 -2.61 4.82
N THR A 262 36.40 -2.23 5.04
CA THR A 262 37.40 -2.99 5.78
C THR A 262 36.96 -3.20 7.23
N LEU A 263 37.00 -4.45 7.69
CA LEU A 263 36.98 -4.82 9.09
C LEU A 263 38.18 -4.20 9.81
N LEU A 264 37.94 -3.37 10.84
CA LEU A 264 38.89 -3.19 11.93
C LEU A 264 38.53 -4.18 13.04
N ALA A 265 39.22 -5.32 13.07
CA ALA A 265 39.28 -6.18 14.23
C ALA A 265 40.35 -5.62 15.19
N SER A 266 39.95 -4.86 16.20
CA SER A 266 40.81 -4.53 17.34
C SER A 266 40.83 -5.69 18.33
N ALA A 267 41.79 -6.59 18.14
CA ALA A 267 42.18 -7.54 19.16
C ALA A 267 42.93 -6.78 20.27
N LEU A 268 42.27 -6.60 21.42
CA LEU A 268 42.94 -6.25 22.69
C LEU A 268 43.05 -7.53 23.51
N GLY A 269 44.21 -8.16 23.39
CA GLY A 269 44.66 -9.14 24.36
C GLY A 269 44.93 -8.45 25.69
N VAL A 270 44.41 -9.03 26.77
CA VAL A 270 44.90 -8.76 28.13
C VAL A 270 45.27 -10.11 28.72
N PHE A 271 46.55 -10.44 28.57
CA PHE A 271 47.28 -11.24 29.56
C PHE A 271 47.60 -10.31 30.73
N PHE A 272 47.35 -10.72 31.97
CA PHE A 272 48.33 -10.74 33.06
C PHE A 272 47.72 -11.35 34.32
N ALA A 273 48.44 -12.34 34.84
CA ALA A 273 48.62 -12.78 36.24
C ALA A 273 47.42 -12.82 37.19
#